data_AF-A0A831ZDE0-F1
#
_entry.id   AF-A0A831ZDE0-F1
#
_cell.length_a   1.000
_cell.length_b   1.000
_cell.length_c   1.000
_cell.angle_alpha   90.00
_cell.angle_beta   90.00
_cell.angle_gamma   90.00
#
_symmetry.space_group_name_H-M   'P 1'
#
loop_
_entity.id
_entity.type
_entity.pdbx_description
1 polymer ?
#
loop_
_entity_poly.entity_id
_entity_poly.type
_entity_poly.pdbx_seq_one_letter_code
_entity_poly.pdbx_strand_id
1 'polypeptide(L)'
;TSLVTEQTLLSFITEAAHCNLFCGLAGSLRCEDIDTLIQLDPDYLGFRGALCNDSKRIADLNPDNIRTIRNKLDMTNQLTQPCTTTHAH
;
A
#
# COMPACT_ATOMS: atom_id res chain seq x y z
N THR A 1 -7.95 1.17 17.83
CA THR A 1 -7.43 -0.09 18.41
C THR A 1 -6.51 -0.69 17.37
N SER A 2 -5.19 -0.67 17.61
CA SER A 2 -4.27 -1.37 16.72
C SER A 2 -4.30 -2.86 17.08
N LEU A 3 -4.77 -3.69 16.16
CA LEU A 3 -4.93 -5.14 16.37
C LEU A 3 -3.65 -5.93 16.05
N VAL A 4 -2.69 -5.33 15.33
CA VAL A 4 -1.53 -6.02 14.76
C VAL A 4 -0.31 -5.09 14.79
N THR A 5 0.88 -5.65 15.08
CA THR A 5 2.14 -4.90 15.06
C THR A 5 2.76 -4.90 13.66
N GLU A 6 3.61 -3.92 13.37
CA GLU A 6 4.38 -3.87 12.12
C GLU A 6 5.23 -5.13 11.90
N GLN A 7 5.87 -5.65 12.96
CA GLN A 7 6.65 -6.88 12.88
C GLN A 7 5.80 -8.09 12.49
N THR A 8 4.60 -8.22 13.06
CA THR A 8 3.66 -9.29 12.71
C THR A 8 3.24 -9.18 11.24
N LEU A 9 3.05 -7.96 10.76
CA LEU A 9 2.67 -7.69 9.39
C LEU A 9 3.78 -8.04 8.40
N LEU A 10 5.03 -7.67 8.72
CA LEU A 10 6.21 -8.03 7.96
C LEU A 10 6.37 -9.56 7.88
N SER A 11 6.25 -10.26 9.02
CA SER A 11 6.31 -11.73 9.04
C SER A 11 5.21 -12.35 8.20
N PHE A 12 3.98 -11.82 8.25
CA PHE A 12 2.87 -12.31 7.43
C PHE A 12 3.15 -12.17 5.92
N ILE A 13 3.62 -11.00 5.47
CA ILE A 13 3.96 -10.75 4.06
C ILE A 13 5.10 -11.66 3.60
N THR A 14 6.14 -11.79 4.43
CA THR A 14 7.30 -12.65 4.14
C THR A 14 6.89 -14.11 3.95
N GLU A 15 6.02 -14.64 4.83
CA GLU A 15 5.54 -16.03 4.71
C GLU A 15 4.64 -16.23 3.48
N ALA A 16 3.80 -15.25 3.15
CA ALA A 16 3.00 -15.30 1.92
C ALA A 16 3.89 -15.35 0.67
N ALA A 17 4.94 -14.52 0.63
CA ALA A 17 5.93 -14.51 -0.45
C ALA A 17 6.67 -15.85 -0.56
N HIS A 18 7.10 -16.45 0.55
CA HIS A 18 7.71 -17.80 0.57
C HIS A 18 6.78 -18.88 0.00
N CYS A 19 5.47 -18.70 0.15
CA CYS A 19 4.45 -19.58 -0.43
C CYS A 19 4.10 -19.24 -1.89
N ASN A 20 4.77 -18.27 -2.53
CA ASN A 20 4.44 -17.71 -3.84
C ASN A 20 2.98 -17.20 -3.93
N LEU A 21 2.48 -16.60 -2.85
CA LEU A 21 1.15 -15.99 -2.78
C LEU A 21 1.26 -14.47 -2.88
N PHE A 22 0.30 -13.87 -3.59
CA PHE A 22 0.08 -12.44 -3.49
C PHE A 22 -0.53 -12.08 -2.14
N CYS A 23 -0.01 -11.03 -1.52
CA CYS A 23 -0.42 -10.52 -0.23
C CYS A 23 -0.75 -9.04 -0.32
N GLY A 24 -1.86 -8.62 0.28
CA GLY A 24 -2.17 -7.20 0.37
C GLY A 24 -2.87 -6.80 1.65
N LEU A 25 -2.75 -5.52 1.96
CA LEU A 25 -3.15 -4.95 3.23
C LEU A 25 -4.34 -4.03 3.05
N ALA A 26 -5.31 -4.11 3.96
CA ALA A 26 -6.49 -3.27 3.96
C ALA A 26 -6.97 -3.03 5.39
N GLY A 27 -7.93 -2.11 5.53
CA GLY A 27 -8.58 -1.82 6.82
C GLY A 27 -8.44 -0.36 7.20
N SER A 28 -9.42 0.46 6.79
CA SER A 28 -9.48 1.89 7.11
C SER A 28 -8.22 2.70 6.79
N LEU A 29 -7.44 2.23 5.82
CA LEU A 29 -6.21 2.87 5.37
C LEU A 29 -6.48 4.29 4.86
N ARG A 30 -5.51 5.17 5.11
CA ARG A 30 -5.45 6.56 4.68
C ARG A 30 -4.26 6.79 3.75
N CYS A 31 -4.20 7.96 3.13
CA CYS A 31 -3.10 8.29 2.23
C CYS A 31 -1.75 8.31 2.95
N GLU A 32 -1.73 8.68 4.23
CA GLU A 32 -0.51 8.77 5.04
C GLU A 32 0.05 7.39 5.40
N ASP A 33 -0.81 6.36 5.46
CA ASP A 33 -0.38 4.99 5.76
C ASP A 33 0.44 4.37 4.61
N ILE A 34 0.41 4.95 3.41
CA ILE A 34 1.14 4.43 2.24
C ILE A 34 2.65 4.43 2.49
N ASP A 35 3.18 5.48 3.12
CA ASP A 35 4.63 5.66 3.27
C ASP A 35 5.27 4.58 4.17
N THR A 36 4.55 4.14 5.20
CA THR A 36 5.01 3.07 6.11
C THR A 36 4.70 1.70 5.53
N LEU A 37 3.51 1.48 4.97
CA LEU A 37 3.09 0.16 4.52
C LEU A 37 3.84 -0.33 3.27
N ILE A 38 4.26 0.55 2.37
CA ILE A 38 5.07 0.15 1.21
C ILE A 38 6.44 -0.41 1.62
N GLN A 39 7.00 0.02 2.76
CA GLN A 39 8.29 -0.49 3.25
C GLN A 39 8.22 -1.98 3.64
N LEU A 40 7.01 -2.50 3.87
CA LEU A 40 6.77 -3.91 4.16
C LEU A 40 6.62 -4.77 2.90
N ASP A 41 6.69 -4.15 1.72
CA ASP A 41 6.58 -4.78 0.39
C ASP A 41 5.34 -5.65 0.14
N PRO A 42 4.11 -5.20 0.47
CA PRO A 42 2.89 -5.91 0.06
C PRO A 42 2.63 -5.71 -1.44
N ASP A 43 2.04 -6.71 -2.10
CA ASP A 43 1.68 -6.65 -3.52
C ASP A 43 0.57 -5.62 -3.82
N TYR A 44 -0.34 -5.38 -2.87
CA TYR A 44 -1.40 -4.40 -3.01
C TYR A 44 -1.87 -3.78 -1.69
N LEU A 45 -2.32 -2.52 -1.77
CA LEU A 45 -3.00 -1.82 -0.67
C LEU A 45 -4.46 -1.56 -1.03
N GLY A 46 -5.37 -1.95 -0.14
CA GLY A 46 -6.81 -1.87 -0.30
C GLY A 46 -7.42 -0.67 0.43
N PHE A 47 -7.95 0.29 -0.35
CA PHE A 47 -8.62 1.48 0.16
C PHE A 47 -10.12 1.44 -0.12
N ARG A 48 -10.92 1.93 0.83
CA ARG A 48 -12.33 2.23 0.59
C ARG A 48 -12.73 3.57 1.17
N GLY A 49 -12.66 3.72 2.50
CA GLY A 49 -13.01 4.97 3.18
C GLY A 49 -12.29 6.17 2.57
N ALA A 50 -10.96 6.09 2.48
CA ALA A 50 -10.14 7.16 1.91
C ALA A 50 -10.41 7.47 0.42
N LEU A 51 -11.04 6.57 -0.34
CA LEU A 51 -11.44 6.84 -1.73
C LEU A 51 -12.80 7.54 -1.83
N CYS A 52 -13.57 7.63 -0.74
CA CYS A 52 -14.92 8.20 -0.73
C CYS A 52 -14.92 9.66 -0.29
N ASN A 53 -16.00 10.38 -0.61
CA ASN A 53 -16.27 11.70 -0.04
C ASN A 53 -16.25 11.68 1.51
N ASP A 54 -15.66 12.71 2.11
CA ASP A 54 -15.47 12.87 3.57
C ASP A 54 -14.84 11.66 4.28
N SER A 55 -14.11 10.81 3.56
CA SER A 55 -13.64 9.52 4.07
C SER A 55 -14.75 8.57 4.56
N LYS A 56 -16.00 8.78 4.15
CA LYS A 56 -17.16 7.98 4.56
C LYS A 56 -17.32 6.79 3.62
N ARG A 57 -17.07 5.57 4.12
CA ARG A 57 -17.15 4.30 3.36
C ARG A 57 -18.48 4.09 2.60
N ILE A 58 -19.58 4.67 3.07
CA ILE A 58 -20.90 4.55 2.44
C ILE A 58 -21.17 5.62 1.37
N ALA A 59 -20.34 6.65 1.29
CA ALA A 59 -20.47 7.70 0.29
C ALA A 59 -19.89 7.26 -1.06
N ASP A 60 -20.19 8.06 -2.08
CA ASP A 60 -19.66 7.86 -3.42
C ASP A 60 -18.13 8.00 -3.45
N LEU A 61 -17.53 7.31 -4.40
CA LEU A 61 -16.12 7.48 -4.72
C LEU A 61 -15.86 8.92 -5.18
N ASN A 62 -14.79 9.50 -4.67
CA ASN A 62 -14.31 10.81 -5.08
C ASN A 62 -13.12 10.62 -6.05
N PRO A 63 -13.25 11.05 -7.32
CA PRO A 63 -12.18 10.94 -8.32
C PRO A 63 -10.86 11.60 -7.91
N ASP A 64 -10.92 12.72 -7.16
CA ASP A 64 -9.74 13.43 -6.69
C ASP A 64 -9.01 12.66 -5.59
N ASN A 65 -9.76 11.99 -4.71
CA ASN A 65 -9.18 11.10 -3.70
C ASN A 65 -8.51 9.89 -4.35
N ILE A 66 -9.14 9.30 -5.37
CA ILE A 66 -8.56 8.20 -6.15
C ILE A 66 -7.24 8.67 -6.79
N ARG A 67 -7.24 9.84 -7.45
CA ARG A 67 -6.04 10.41 -8.07
C ARG A 67 -4.94 10.67 -7.05
N THR A 68 -5.29 11.19 -5.88
CA THR A 68 -4.35 11.48 -4.80
C THR A 68 -3.65 10.20 -4.32
N ILE A 69 -4.44 9.16 -4.00
CA ILE A 69 -3.88 7.86 -3.57
C ILE A 69 -3.06 7.23 -4.68
N ARG A 70 -3.52 7.28 -5.94
CA ARG A 70 -2.76 6.71 -7.05
C ARG A 70 -1.42 7.41 -7.24
N ASN A 71 -1.40 8.74 -7.26
CA ASN A 71 -0.17 9.52 -7.39
C ASN A 71 0.79 9.23 -6.24
N LYS A 72 0.27 9.09 -5.00
CA LYS A 72 1.10 8.75 -3.84
C LYS A 72 1.74 7.37 -3.99
N LEU A 73 0.98 6.35 -4.39
CA LEU A 73 1.52 5.01 -4.69
C LEU A 73 2.58 5.06 -5.80
N ASP A 74 2.32 5.80 -6.88
CA ASP A 74 3.27 5.94 -7.99
C ASP A 74 4.58 6.60 -7.56
N MET A 75 4.51 7.65 -6.74
CA MET A 75 5.70 8.32 -6.21
C MET A 75 6.49 7.39 -5.27
N THR A 76 5.81 6.73 -4.34
CA THR A 76 6.49 5.87 -3.36
C THR A 76 7.07 4.61 -4.02
N ASN A 77 6.38 4.02 -5.00
CA ASN A 77 6.91 2.88 -5.76
C ASN A 77 8.14 3.25 -6.60
N GLN A 78 8.22 4.47 -7.14
CA GLN A 78 9.42 4.94 -7.84
C GLN A 78 10.63 5.11 -6.90
N LEU A 79 10.39 5.40 -5.62
CA LEU A 79 11.45 5.55 -4.61
C LEU A 79 11.95 4.21 -4.07
N THR A 80 11.16 3.14 -4.14
CA THR A 80 11.52 1.81 -3.66
C THR A 80 12.12 0.88 -4.72
N GLN A 81 12.11 1.25 -6.00
CA GLN A 81 12.87 0.52 -7.02
C GLN A 81 14.38 0.82 -6.85
N PRO A 82 15.27 -0.18 -6.75
CA PRO A 82 16.69 0.07 -6.91
C PRO A 82 16.96 0.58 -8.32
N CYS A 83 17.78 1.63 -8.44
CA CYS A 83 18.35 2.03 -9.72
C CYS A 83 19.17 0.85 -10.29
N THR A 84 18.56 0.00 -11.11
CA THR A 84 19.25 -1.04 -11.87
C THR A 84 19.91 -0.41 -13.09
N THR A 85 20.99 0.33 -12.86
CA THR A 85 22.00 0.58 -13.90
C THR A 85 23.06 -0.51 -13.82
N THR A 86 22.76 -1.67 -14.42
CA THR A 86 23.78 -2.63 -14.87
C THR A 86 23.37 -3.15 -16.23
N HIS A 87 23.80 -2.45 -17.28
CA HIS A 87 24.02 -3.06 -18.58
C HIS A 87 25.47 -2.78 -18.98
N ALA A 88 26.35 -3.69 -18.56
CA ALA A 88 27.69 -3.86 -19.08
C ALA A 88 27.74 -5.24 -19.76
N HIS A 89 27.48 -5.27 -21.07
CA HIS A 89 28.13 -6.16 -22.02
C HIS A 89 27.85 -5.69 -23.45
#